data_AF-A0A1N6RB59-F1
#
_entry.id   AF-A0A1N6RB59-F1
#
_cell.length_a   1.000
_cell.length_b   1.000
_cell.length_c   1.000
_cell.angle_alpha   90.00
_cell.angle_beta   90.00
_cell.angle_gamma   90.00
#
_symmetry.space_group_name_H-M   'P 1'
#
loop_
_entity.id
_entity.type
_entity.pdbx_description
1 polymer ?
#
loop_
_entity_poly.entity_id
_entity_poly.type
_entity_poly.pdbx_seq_one_letter_code
_entity_poly.pdbx_strand_id
1 'polypeptide(L)' 'MTEAKKSMFLSIIYAVIILSVYFFNLPLWIALVILAIIIAFELFLAIKKGDKFKMSINAVTLGLIILAAIML' A
#
# COMPACT_ATOMS: atom_id res chain seq x y z
N MET A 1 -18.38 -0.63 9.07
CA MET A 1 -17.21 0.20 9.45
C MET A 1 -17.28 1.47 8.63
N THR A 2 -17.40 2.65 9.28
CA THR A 2 -17.50 3.94 8.58
C THR A 2 -16.22 4.23 7.78
N GLU A 3 -16.33 4.88 6.62
CA GLU A 3 -15.19 5.19 5.74
C GLU A 3 -14.06 5.92 6.50
N ALA A 4 -14.40 6.76 7.48
CA ALA A 4 -13.44 7.43 8.36
C ALA A 4 -12.61 6.45 9.21
N LYS A 5 -13.25 5.44 9.82
CA LYS A 5 -12.54 4.42 10.60
C LYS A 5 -11.64 3.54 9.74
N LYS A 6 -12.06 3.26 8.50
CA LYS A 6 -11.24 2.51 7.54
C LYS A 6 -10.02 3.30 7.10
N SER A 7 -10.19 4.59 6.77
CA SER A 7 -9.11 5.49 6.41
C SER A 7 -8.08 5.62 7.53
N MET A 8 -8.54 5.87 8.76
CA MET A 8 -7.68 6.01 9.94
C MET A 8 -6.87 4.73 10.24
N PHE A 9 -7.48 3.56 10.07
CA PHE A 9 -6.81 2.28 10.25
C PHE A 9 -5.70 2.05 9.20
N LEU A 10 -5.97 2.37 7.94
CA LEU A 10 -4.97 2.33 6.87
C LEU A 10 -3.81 3.29 7.12
N SER A 11 -4.10 4.53 7.55
CA SER A 11 -3.06 5.50 7.90
C SER A 11 -2.15 5.02 9.03
N ILE A 12 -2.70 4.37 10.06
CA ILE A 12 -1.92 3.78 11.16
C ILE A 12 -1.02 2.65 10.63
N ILE A 13 -1.54 1.78 9.76
CA ILE A 13 -0.75 0.70 9.16
C ILE A 13 0.41 1.29 8.35
N TYR A 14 0.17 2.28 7.50
CA TYR A 14 1.22 2.94 6.73
C TYR A 14 2.30 3.58 7.63
N ALA A 15 1.89 4.27 8.70
CA ALA A 15 2.84 4.86 9.65
C ALA A 15 3.69 3.81 10.38
N VAL A 16 3.09 2.69 10.79
CA VAL A 16 3.80 1.58 11.43
C VAL A 16 4.82 0.95 10.48
N ILE A 17 4.49 0.82 9.19
CA ILE A 17 5.43 0.31 8.18
C ILE A 17 6.63 1.25 8.04
N ILE A 18 6.40 2.55 7.90
CA ILE A 18 7.47 3.56 7.78
C ILE A 18 8.37 3.54 9.01
N LEU A 19 7.78 3.54 10.22
CA LEU A 19 8.52 3.44 11.47
C LEU A 19 9.29 2.12 11.57
N SER A 20 8.71 1.01 11.12
CA SER A 20 9.37 -0.30 11.17
C SER A 20 10.60 -0.36 10.28
N VAL A 21 10.51 0.21 9.08
CA VAL A 21 11.64 0.31 8.16
C VAL A 21 12.75 1.17 8.74
N TYR A 22 12.38 2.31 9.33
CA TYR A 22 13.35 3.28 9.82
C TYR A 22 14.00 2.87 11.16
N PHE A 23 13.23 2.32 12.10
CA PHE A 23 13.72 1.94 13.44
C PHE A 23 14.39 0.57 13.49
N PHE A 24 13.92 -0.41 12.71
CA PHE A 24 14.46 -1.77 12.74
C PHE A 24 15.43 -2.06 11.60
N ASN A 25 15.77 -1.04 10.80
CA ASN A 25 16.61 -1.16 9.61
C ASN A 25 16.10 -2.28 8.69
N LEU A 26 14.77 -2.40 8.60
CA LEU A 26 14.12 -3.47 7.88
C LEU A 26 14.56 -3.36 6.41
N PRO A 27 15.00 -4.47 5.77
CA PRO A 27 15.36 -4.45 4.37
C PRO A 27 14.26 -3.77 3.56
N LEU A 28 14.61 -2.76 2.76
CA LEU A 28 13.69 -1.99 1.93
C LEU A 28 12.79 -2.90 1.07
N TRP A 29 13.33 -4.05 0.66
CA TRP A 29 12.59 -5.12 -0.01
C TRP A 29 11.37 -5.62 0.77
N ILE A 30 11.50 -5.85 2.09
CA ILE A 30 10.39 -6.30 2.93
C ILE A 30 9.32 -5.21 3.04
N ALA A 31 9.74 -3.94 3.12
CA ALA A 31 8.83 -2.81 3.12
C ALA A 31 7.98 -2.74 1.84
N LEU A 32 8.64 -2.89 0.68
CA LEU A 32 8.01 -2.87 -0.64
C LEU A 32 7.01 -4.02 -0.78
N VAL A 33 7.33 -5.21 -0.27
CA VAL A 33 6.40 -6.36 -0.27
C VAL A 33 5.15 -6.07 0.56
N ILE A 34 5.29 -5.51 1.76
CA ILE A 34 4.15 -5.18 2.61
C ILE A 34 3.27 -4.10 1.94
N LEU A 35 3.90 -3.07 1.37
CA LEU A 35 3.22 -2.02 0.59
C LEU A 35 2.48 -2.60 -0.62
N ALA A 36 3.10 -3.50 -1.37
CA ALA A 36 2.47 -4.17 -2.52
C ALA A 36 1.20 -4.93 -2.10
N ILE A 37 1.24 -5.66 -0.99
CA ILE A 37 0.10 -6.42 -0.46
C ILE A 37 -1.06 -5.48 -0.10
N ILE A 38 -0.77 -4.36 0.56
CA ILE A 38 -1.81 -3.38 0.96
C ILE A 38 -2.44 -2.74 -0.28
N ILE A 39 -1.64 -2.28 -1.24
CA ILE A 39 -2.14 -1.64 -2.46
C ILE A 39 -2.94 -2.65 -3.29
N ALA A 40 -2.53 -3.91 -3.37
CA ALA A 40 -3.28 -4.97 -4.04
C ALA A 40 -4.65 -5.22 -3.39
N PHE A 41 -4.71 -5.21 -2.06
CA PHE A 41 -5.98 -5.34 -1.34
C PHE A 41 -6.91 -4.15 -1.56
N GLU A 42 -6.35 -2.93 -1.55
CA GLU A 42 -7.11 -1.73 -1.88
C GLU A 42 -7.56 -1.71 -3.36
N LEU A 43 -6.74 -2.20 -4.28
CA LEU A 43 -7.09 -2.34 -5.70
C LEU A 43 -8.28 -3.31 -5.85
N PHE A 44 -8.23 -4.46 -5.18
CA PHE A 44 -9.33 -5.42 -5.15
C PHE A 44 -10.62 -4.79 -4.60
N LEU A 45 -10.52 -3.99 -3.54
CA LEU A 45 -11.66 -3.26 -2.98
C LEU A 45 -12.17 -2.15 -3.91
N ALA A 46 -11.29 -1.46 -4.62
CA ALA A 46 -11.65 -0.44 -5.61
C ALA A 46 -12.39 -1.05 -6.79
N ILE A 47 -11.93 -2.21 -7.28
CA ILE A 47 -12.63 -3.01 -8.32
C ILE A 47 -14.03 -3.36 -7.85
N LYS A 48 -14.15 -3.94 -6.64
CA LYS A 48 -15.46 -4.34 -6.09
C LYS A 48 -16.41 -3.16 -5.91
N LYS A 49 -15.90 -1.97 -5.61
CA LYS A 49 -16.67 -0.73 -5.45
C LYS A 49 -16.94 0.01 -6.77
N GLY A 50 -16.33 -0.42 -7.88
CA GLY A 50 -16.43 0.28 -9.18
C GLY A 50 -15.76 1.66 -9.20
N ASP A 51 -14.87 1.95 -8.25
CA ASP A 51 -14.20 3.24 -8.12
C ASP A 51 -13.02 3.32 -9.10
N LYS A 52 -13.30 3.79 -10.32
CA LYS A 52 -12.32 3.88 -11.42
C LYS A 52 -11.09 4.70 -11.04
N PHE A 53 -11.26 5.77 -10.25
CA PHE A 53 -10.15 6.64 -9.87
C PHE A 53 -9.17 5.92 -8.93
N LYS A 54 -9.69 5.30 -7.86
CA LYS A 54 -8.86 4.51 -6.95
C LYS A 54 -8.24 3.29 -7.63
N MET A 55 -8.97 2.67 -8.56
CA MET A 55 -8.47 1.53 -9.32
C MET A 55 -7.27 1.93 -10.19
N SER A 56 -7.34 3.05 -10.92
CA SER A 56 -6.22 3.57 -11.72
C SER A 56 -5.02 3.94 -10.85
N ILE A 57 -5.23 4.67 -9.75
CA ILE A 57 -4.13 5.05 -8.85
C ILE A 57 -3.44 3.81 -8.28
N ASN A 58 -4.20 2.85 -7.75
CA ASN A 58 -3.60 1.69 -7.11
C ASN A 58 -2.89 0.77 -8.12
N ALA A 59 -3.38 0.70 -9.37
CA ALA A 59 -2.69 -0.02 -10.44
C ALA A 59 -1.34 0.64 -10.80
N VAL A 60 -1.30 1.97 -10.92
CA VAL A 60 -0.06 2.72 -11.18
C VAL A 60 0.91 2.58 -10.01
N THR A 61 0.43 2.71 -8.77
CA THR A 61 1.25 2.55 -7.56
C THR A 61 1.84 1.16 -7.45
N LEU A 62 1.11 0.09 -7.79
CA LEU A 62 1.66 -1.27 -7.87
C LEU A 62 2.77 -1.37 -8.92
N GLY A 63 2.58 -0.77 -10.10
CA GLY A 63 3.61 -0.72 -11.13
C GLY A 63 4.90 -0.04 -10.65
N LEU A 64 4.77 1.08 -9.93
CA LEU A 64 5.90 1.79 -9.31
C LEU A 64 6.61 0.97 -8.24
N ILE A 65 5.85 0.24 -7.40
CA ILE A 65 6.43 -0.63 -6.37
C ILE A 65 7.23 -1.77 -7.01
N ILE A 66 6.72 -2.39 -8.09
CA ILE A 66 7.44 -3.43 -8.82
C ILE A 66 8.72 -2.86 -9.45
N LEU A 67 8.63 -1.68 -10.07
CA LEU A 67 9.79 -1.01 -10.65
C LEU A 67 10.85 -0.70 -9.59
N ALA A 68 10.43 -0.21 -8.43
CA ALA A 68 11.31 0.05 -7.29
C ALA A 68 11.95 -1.24 -6.76
N ALA A 69 11.22 -2.36 -6.72
CA ALA A 69 11.76 -3.64 -6.28
C ALA A 69 12.78 -4.24 -7.27
N ILE A 70 12.69 -3.93 -8.56
CA ILE A 70 13.67 -4.35 -9.59
C ILE A 70 14.95 -3.51 -9.52
N MET A 71 14.83 -2.22 -9.19
CA MET A 71 15.95 -1.28 -9.12
C MET A 71 16.75 -1.33 -7.81
N LEU A 72 16.30 -2.11 -6.81
CA LEU A 72 16.82 -2.16 -5.46
C LEU A 72 17.38 -3.56 -5.14
#